data_AF-A0A0J6YLW8-F1
#
_entry.id   AF-A0A0J6YLW8-F1
#
_cell.length_a   1.000
_cell.length_b   1.000
_cell.length_c   1.000
_cell.angle_alpha   90.00
_cell.angle_beta   90.00
_cell.angle_gamma   90.00
#
_symmetry.space_group_name_H-M   'P 1'
#
loop_
_entity.id
_entity.type
_entity.pdbx_description
1 polymer ?
#
loop_
_entity_poly.entity_id
_entity_poly.type
_entity_poly.pdbx_seq_one_letter_code
_entity_poly.pdbx_strand_id
1 'polypeptide(L)'
;MQLRAFLMKRRLDGKLSIEAKREVLATMKKTKSLDYTLDVLRELHGELEREVGILEAKFGEENFSLRLMLEMLKVDHGHWSS
;
A
#
# COMPACT_ATOMS: atom_id res chain seq x y z
N MET A 1 -20.40 -10.58 6.12
CA MET A 1 -20.79 -11.78 5.36
C MET A 1 -20.60 -11.65 3.83
N GLN A 2 -20.85 -10.51 3.19
CA GLN A 2 -20.75 -10.35 1.72
C GLN A 2 -19.32 -10.48 1.13
N LEU A 3 -18.28 -9.93 1.78
CA LEU A 3 -16.90 -10.05 1.27
C LEU A 3 -16.44 -11.52 1.14
N ARG A 4 -16.77 -12.36 2.13
CA ARG A 4 -16.43 -13.79 2.10
C ARG A 4 -17.12 -14.51 0.92
N ALA A 5 -18.35 -14.13 0.60
CA ALA A 5 -19.07 -14.67 -0.56
C ALA A 5 -18.37 -14.27 -1.87
N PHE A 6 -17.94 -13.01 -2.02
CA PHE A 6 -17.16 -12.60 -3.19
C PHE A 6 -15.84 -13.37 -3.30
N LEU A 7 -15.11 -13.55 -2.20
CA LEU A 7 -13.84 -14.29 -2.21
C LEU A 7 -14.05 -15.77 -2.56
N MET A 8 -15.12 -16.41 -2.07
CA MET A 8 -15.47 -17.78 -2.47
C MET A 8 -15.86 -17.86 -3.94
N LYS A 9 -16.63 -16.90 -4.45
CA LYS A 9 -16.98 -16.82 -5.87
C LYS A 9 -15.74 -16.67 -6.75
N ARG A 10 -14.81 -15.77 -6.38
CA ARG A 10 -13.51 -15.64 -7.07
C ARG A 10 -12.73 -16.94 -7.09
N ARG A 11 -12.72 -17.68 -5.98
CA ARG A 11 -12.01 -18.97 -5.86
C ARG A 11 -12.58 -20.01 -6.82
N LEU A 12 -13.89 -20.04 -7.00
CA LEU A 12 -14.56 -21.01 -7.89
C LEU A 12 -14.45 -20.58 -9.36
N ASP A 13 -14.72 -19.31 -9.66
CA ASP A 13 -14.83 -18.79 -11.03
C ASP A 13 -13.49 -18.32 -11.61
N GLY A 14 -12.43 -18.27 -10.80
CA GLY A 14 -11.10 -17.71 -11.13
C GLY A 14 -11.06 -16.18 -11.26
N LYS A 15 -12.20 -15.50 -11.26
CA LYS A 15 -12.32 -14.05 -11.45
C LYS A 15 -13.50 -13.45 -10.69
N LEU A 16 -13.53 -12.12 -10.62
CA LEU A 16 -14.69 -11.34 -10.17
C LEU A 16 -15.19 -10.47 -11.31
N SER A 17 -16.51 -10.29 -11.39
CA SER A 17 -17.11 -9.26 -12.25
C SER A 17 -16.69 -7.87 -11.78
N ILE A 18 -16.88 -6.86 -12.63
CA ILE A 18 -16.53 -5.48 -12.32
C ILE A 18 -17.37 -4.96 -11.13
N GLU A 19 -18.64 -5.31 -11.10
CA GLU A 19 -19.59 -4.94 -10.04
C GLU A 19 -19.16 -5.54 -8.70
N ALA A 20 -18.79 -6.83 -8.70
CA ALA A 20 -18.25 -7.48 -7.51
C ALA A 20 -16.96 -6.82 -7.01
N LYS A 21 -16.07 -6.38 -7.92
CA LYS A 21 -14.87 -5.61 -7.53
C LYS A 21 -15.22 -4.26 -6.92
N ARG A 22 -16.23 -3.56 -7.46
CA ARG A 22 -16.71 -2.27 -6.91
C ARG A 22 -17.27 -2.43 -5.50
N GLU A 23 -18.05 -3.48 -5.24
CA GLU A 23 -18.58 -3.78 -3.91
C GLU A 23 -17.48 -4.12 -2.90
N VAL A 24 -16.47 -4.89 -3.32
CA VAL A 24 -15.28 -5.15 -2.48
C VAL A 24 -14.56 -3.84 -2.15
N LEU A 25 -14.32 -2.98 -3.14
CA LEU A 25 -13.68 -1.68 -2.93
C LEU A 25 -14.52 -0.77 -2.02
N ALA A 26 -15.84 -0.73 -2.21
CA ALA A 26 -16.75 0.03 -1.36
C ALA A 26 -16.70 -0.46 0.10
N THR A 27 -16.64 -1.78 0.29
CA THR A 27 -16.43 -2.38 1.61
C THR A 27 -15.11 -1.93 2.21
N MET A 28 -14.02 -1.98 1.45
CA MET A 28 -12.68 -1.58 1.91
C MET A 28 -12.59 -0.09 2.29
N LYS A 29 -13.25 0.78 1.51
CA LYS A 29 -13.42 2.21 1.81
C LYS A 29 -14.25 2.41 3.09
N LYS A 30 -15.39 1.73 3.21
CA LYS A 30 -16.28 1.82 4.39
C LYS A 30 -15.59 1.38 5.68
N THR A 31 -14.76 0.34 5.62
CA THR A 31 -14.02 -0.16 6.80
C THR A 31 -12.68 0.56 7.01
N LYS A 32 -12.35 1.58 6.21
CA LYS A 32 -11.08 2.33 6.27
C LYS A 32 -9.82 1.45 6.18
N SER A 33 -9.94 0.28 5.55
CA SER A 33 -8.82 -0.66 5.41
C SER A 33 -7.73 -0.13 4.49
N LEU A 34 -8.09 0.71 3.51
CA LEU A 34 -7.14 1.41 2.65
C LEU A 34 -6.35 2.46 3.42
N ASP A 35 -7.03 3.24 4.27
CA ASP A 35 -6.38 4.25 5.11
C ASP A 35 -5.40 3.60 6.09
N TYR A 36 -5.83 2.51 6.77
CA TYR A 36 -4.95 1.74 7.64
C TYR A 36 -3.70 1.22 6.91
N THR A 37 -3.88 0.68 5.70
CA THR A 37 -2.75 0.17 4.89
C THR A 37 -1.81 1.31 4.49
N LEU A 38 -2.36 2.48 4.15
CA LEU A 38 -1.58 3.66 3.79
C LEU A 38 -0.76 4.17 4.97
N ASP A 39 -1.34 4.21 6.17
CA ASP A 39 -0.65 4.64 7.39
C ASP A 39 0.53 3.71 7.72
N VAL A 40 0.33 2.39 7.62
CA VAL A 40 1.41 1.40 7.80
C VAL A 40 2.52 1.59 6.76
N LEU A 41 2.17 1.81 5.48
CA LEU A 41 3.18 2.02 4.43
C LEU A 41 4.00 3.30 4.66
N ARG A 42 3.38 4.36 5.22
CA ARG A 42 4.08 5.60 5.58
C ARG A 42 5.02 5.41 6.75
N GLU A 43 4.60 4.66 7.76
CA GLU A 43 5.43 4.34 8.91
C GLU A 43 6.67 3.56 8.47
N LEU A 44 6.49 2.51 7.67
CA LEU A 44 7.59 1.70 7.12
C LEU A 44 8.51 2.52 6.22
N HIS A 45 7.96 3.40 5.38
CA HIS A 45 8.77 4.29 4.54
C HIS A 45 9.64 5.21 5.39
N GLY A 46 9.07 5.82 6.44
CA GLY A 46 9.81 6.65 7.39
C GLY A 46 10.85 5.88 8.21
N GLU A 47 10.59 4.61 8.55
CA GLU A 47 11.60 3.72 9.14
C GLU A 47 12.78 3.49 8.20
N LEU A 48 12.50 3.13 6.95
CA LEU A 48 13.54 2.91 5.95
C LEU A 48 14.36 4.18 5.67
N GLU A 49 13.71 5.34 5.61
CA GLU A 49 14.38 6.62 5.45
C GLU A 49 15.37 6.90 6.59
N ARG A 50 14.98 6.61 7.83
CA ARG A 50 15.86 6.73 9.00
C ARG A 50 17.05 5.77 8.91
N GLU A 51 16.81 4.51 8.58
CA GLU A 51 17.88 3.51 8.46
C GLU A 51 18.87 3.85 7.34
N VAL A 52 18.39 4.33 6.19
CA VAL A 52 19.28 4.83 5.13
C VAL A 52 20.11 6.01 5.63
N GLY A 53 19.52 6.96 6.34
CA GLY A 53 20.28 8.07 6.94
C GLY A 53 21.34 7.63 7.95
N ILE A 54 21.06 6.61 8.76
CA ILE A 54 22.03 6.03 9.70
C ILE A 54 23.21 5.40 8.93
N LEU A 55 22.94 4.68 7.84
CA LEU A 55 23.97 4.07 7.01
C LEU A 55 24.84 5.14 6.34
N GLU A 56 24.22 6.16 5.72
CA GLU A 56 24.95 7.26 5.08
C GLU A 56 25.84 8.01 6.08
N ALA A 57 25.34 8.29 7.28
CA ALA A 57 26.14 8.90 8.35
C ALA A 57 27.32 8.01 8.79
N LYS A 58 27.16 6.69 8.78
CA LYS A 58 28.20 5.73 9.15
C LYS A 58 29.29 5.60 8.07
N PHE A 59 28.92 5.64 6.81
CA PHE A 59 29.86 5.50 5.68
C PHE A 59 30.44 6.84 5.21
N GLY A 60 29.82 7.97 5.58
CA GLY A 60 30.27 9.32 5.22
C GLY A 60 29.90 9.75 3.81
N GLU A 61 28.99 9.03 3.15
CA GLU A 61 28.53 9.31 1.78
C GLU A 61 27.04 9.03 1.63
N GLU A 62 26.37 9.83 0.78
CA GLU A 62 24.97 9.60 0.41
C GLU A 62 24.84 8.41 -0.55
N ASN A 63 23.75 7.64 -0.42
CA ASN A 63 23.46 6.54 -1.32
C ASN A 63 22.28 6.88 -2.24
N PHE A 64 22.60 7.52 -3.36
CA PHE A 64 21.59 7.95 -4.34
C PHE A 64 20.69 6.81 -4.82
N SER A 65 21.23 5.61 -5.03
CA SER A 65 20.46 4.46 -5.50
C SER A 65 19.41 4.03 -4.47
N LEU A 66 19.77 3.96 -3.19
CA LEU A 66 18.82 3.63 -2.12
C LEU A 66 17.78 4.74 -1.94
N ARG A 67 18.19 6.01 -2.00
CA ARG A 67 17.28 7.15 -1.94
C ARG A 67 16.25 7.12 -3.09
N LEU A 68 16.69 6.82 -4.31
CA LEU A 68 15.80 6.66 -5.46
C LEU A 68 14.80 5.51 -5.26
N MET A 69 15.27 4.37 -4.77
CA MET A 69 14.40 3.23 -4.45
C MET A 69 13.36 3.58 -3.38
N LEU A 70 13.72 4.36 -2.36
CA LEU A 70 12.77 4.85 -1.35
C LEU A 70 11.71 5.77 -1.94
N GLU A 71 12.09 6.70 -2.81
CA GLU A 71 11.11 7.57 -3.47
C GLU A 71 10.13 6.80 -4.36
N MET A 72 10.59 5.74 -5.03
CA MET A 72 9.70 4.86 -5.81
C MET A 72 8.67 4.10 -4.97
N LEU A 73 8.92 3.92 -3.67
CA LEU A 73 8.02 3.23 -2.73
C LEU A 73 7.02 4.18 -2.05
N LYS A 74 7.16 5.49 -2.26
CA LYS A 74 6.30 6.49 -1.64
C LYS A 74 4.87 6.40 -2.18
N VAL A 75 3.89 6.35 -1.27
CA VAL A 75 2.47 6.34 -1.63
C VAL A 75 1.84 7.70 -1.33
N ASP A 76 1.61 8.49 -2.39
CA ASP A 76 0.95 9.79 -2.30
C ASP A 76 -0.59 9.67 -2.35
N HIS A 77 -1.30 10.60 -1.70
CA HIS A 77 -2.76 10.64 -1.59
C HIS A 77 -3.54 10.81 -2.92
N GLY A 78 -2.87 11.00 -4.06
CA GLY A 78 -3.46 11.56 -5.29
C GLY A 78 -4.40 10.67 -6.12
N HIS A 79 -4.57 9.38 -5.80
CA HIS A 79 -5.28 8.46 -6.71
C HIS A 79 -6.44 7.65 -6.13
N TRP A 80 -6.69 7.71 -4.82
CA TRP A 80 -7.71 6.84 -4.18
C TRP A 80 -9.01 7.58 -3.78
N SER A 81 -9.00 8.91 -3.89
CA SER A 81 -10.09 9.81 -3.48
C SER A 81 -11.14 10.07 -4.57
N SER A 82 -10.96 9.50 -5.76
CA SER A 82 -11.90 9.62 -6.89
C SER A 82 -12.75 8.37 -7.07
#